data_AF-A0A523G6V8-F1
#
_entry.id   AF-A0A523G6V8-F1
#
_cell.length_a   1.000
_cell.length_b   1.000
_cell.length_c   1.000
_cell.angle_alpha   90.00
_cell.angle_beta   90.00
_cell.angle_gamma   90.00
#
_symmetry.space_group_name_H-M   'P 1'
#
loop_
_entity.id
_entity.type
_entity.pdbx_description
1 polymer ?
#
loop_
_entity_poly.entity_id
_entity_poly.type
_entity_poly.pdbx_seq_one_letter_code
_entity_poly.pdbx_strand_id
1 'polypeptide(L)'
;MRNYLFLLIFCVSFGIVNGQNIEKNWLFTSVETPEGESLFPINPETDNFVLNEGSFNYSLEAKDNLRASGDYIYQNNLLILFYSKPKDTIRRYHIEELTDSTLVLSENNVNYKFTYVDKKDAALLIDENKTDSANETTLIQASKGFSVQSL
;
A
#
# COMPACT_ATOMS: atom_id res chain seq x y z
N MET A 1 15.95 -24.23 -47.85
CA MET A 1 15.76 -24.28 -46.38
C MET A 1 16.68 -23.33 -45.60
N ARG A 2 17.17 -22.22 -46.19
CA ARG A 2 18.08 -21.26 -45.51
C ARG A 2 17.38 -19.99 -44.99
N ASN A 3 16.16 -19.72 -45.47
CA ASN A 3 15.44 -18.47 -45.18
C ASN A 3 14.42 -18.60 -44.04
N TYR A 4 14.13 -19.83 -43.59
CA TYR A 4 13.20 -20.08 -42.48
C TYR A 4 13.83 -19.86 -41.10
N LEU A 5 15.17 -19.80 -41.02
CA LEU A 5 15.88 -19.56 -39.77
C LEU A 5 15.69 -18.11 -39.26
N PHE A 6 15.56 -17.14 -40.17
CA PHE A 6 15.29 -15.74 -39.82
C PHE A 6 13.86 -15.52 -39.31
N LEU A 7 12.88 -16.31 -39.77
CA LEU A 7 11.49 -16.20 -39.33
C LEU A 7 11.33 -16.71 -37.88
N LEU A 8 12.12 -17.72 -37.48
CA LEU A 8 12.06 -18.31 -36.14
C LEU A 8 12.63 -17.37 -35.06
N ILE A 9 13.63 -16.55 -35.41
CA ILE A 9 14.28 -15.61 -34.49
C ILE A 9 13.38 -14.39 -34.17
N PHE A 10 12.47 -14.01 -35.08
CA PHE A 10 11.56 -12.87 -34.88
C PHE A 10 10.40 -13.17 -33.89
N CYS A 11 10.07 -14.45 -33.67
CA CYS A 11 8.94 -14.83 -32.81
C CYS A 11 9.25 -14.88 -31.30
N VAL A 12 10.52 -14.79 -30.88
CA VAL A 12 10.91 -15.05 -29.47
C VAL A 12 11.13 -13.76 -28.66
N SER A 13 10.99 -12.58 -29.26
CA SER A 13 11.19 -11.29 -28.58
C SER A 13 9.92 -10.68 -27.98
N PHE A 14 8.87 -11.47 -27.72
CA PHE A 14 7.77 -11.02 -26.86
C PHE A 14 8.31 -10.87 -25.43
N GLY A 15 8.81 -9.68 -25.12
CA GLY A 15 9.19 -9.29 -23.77
C GLY A 15 8.02 -9.53 -22.82
N ILE A 16 8.29 -10.19 -21.70
CA ILE A 16 7.33 -10.37 -20.63
C ILE A 16 7.03 -8.98 -20.09
N VAL A 17 5.91 -8.39 -20.53
CA VAL A 17 5.38 -7.16 -19.94
C VAL A 17 4.82 -7.57 -18.59
N ASN A 18 5.64 -7.45 -17.54
CA ASN A 18 5.17 -7.55 -16.17
C ASN A 18 4.34 -6.30 -15.88
N GLY A 19 3.05 -6.33 -16.21
CA GLY A 19 2.10 -5.36 -15.71
C GLY A 19 1.87 -5.67 -14.23
N GLN A 20 2.74 -5.15 -13.35
CA GLN A 20 2.47 -5.19 -11.91
C GLN A 20 1.13 -4.53 -11.65
N ASN A 21 0.23 -5.23 -10.95
CA ASN A 21 -1.12 -4.74 -10.72
C ASN A 21 -1.09 -3.66 -9.64
N ILE A 22 -1.45 -2.44 -10.02
CA ILE A 22 -1.55 -1.30 -9.10
C ILE A 22 -2.88 -1.28 -8.32
N GLU A 23 -3.88 -2.07 -8.74
CA GLU A 23 -5.21 -2.10 -8.14
C GLU A 23 -5.21 -2.80 -6.79
N LYS A 24 -5.26 -2.00 -5.73
CA LYS A 24 -5.37 -2.43 -4.33
C LYS A 24 -6.03 -1.34 -3.48
N ASN A 25 -6.33 -1.70 -2.23
CA ASN A 25 -6.64 -0.74 -1.18
C ASN A 25 -5.34 -0.39 -0.46
N TRP A 26 -4.66 0.64 -0.92
CA TRP A 26 -3.40 1.11 -0.35
C TRP A 26 -3.65 1.90 0.93
N LEU A 27 -2.92 1.60 2.00
CA LEU A 27 -2.94 2.35 3.25
C LEU A 27 -1.76 3.31 3.26
N PHE A 28 -1.98 4.56 3.67
CA PHE A 28 -0.88 5.50 3.82
C PHE A 28 0.10 5.03 4.90
N THR A 29 1.38 5.21 4.64
CA THR A 29 2.45 5.08 5.64
C THR A 29 3.10 6.43 5.93
N SER A 30 3.32 7.25 4.90
CA SER A 30 3.76 8.64 5.07
C SER A 30 3.44 9.51 3.85
N VAL A 31 3.41 10.82 4.10
CA VAL A 31 3.50 11.86 3.07
C VAL A 31 4.65 12.76 3.48
N GLU A 32 5.74 12.77 2.73
CA GLU A 32 7.01 13.32 3.19
C GLU A 32 7.80 14.04 2.08
N THR A 33 8.73 14.91 2.47
CA THR A 33 9.73 15.46 1.56
C THR A 33 10.76 14.39 1.17
N PRO A 34 11.60 14.61 0.14
CA PRO A 34 12.66 13.68 -0.23
C PRO A 34 13.70 13.48 0.88
N GLU A 35 13.82 14.44 1.80
CA GLU A 35 14.67 14.37 2.98
C GLU A 35 14.05 13.55 4.14
N GLY A 36 12.80 13.10 3.98
CA GLY A 36 12.08 12.29 4.98
C GLY A 36 11.32 13.09 6.03
N GLU A 37 11.13 14.40 5.84
CA GLU A 37 10.31 15.22 6.73
C GLU A 37 8.82 14.94 6.48
N SER A 38 8.11 14.47 7.51
CA SER A 38 6.67 14.20 7.41
C SER A 38 5.87 15.51 7.28
N LEU A 39 5.05 15.60 6.23
CA LEU A 39 4.21 16.75 5.94
C LEU A 39 2.83 16.67 6.60
N PHE A 40 2.35 15.45 6.88
CA PHE A 40 1.05 15.20 7.47
C PHE A 40 1.11 14.00 8.42
N PRO A 41 0.44 14.04 9.59
CA PRO A 41 0.18 12.83 10.36
C PRO A 41 -0.75 11.90 9.59
N ILE A 42 -0.56 10.58 9.75
CA ILE A 42 -1.33 9.54 9.07
C ILE A 42 -2.25 8.82 10.06
N ASN A 43 -3.52 8.69 9.72
CA ASN A 43 -4.47 7.82 10.40
C ASN A 43 -4.59 6.48 9.64
N PRO A 44 -4.02 5.38 10.17
CA PRO A 44 -3.99 4.09 9.47
C PRO A 44 -5.37 3.46 9.25
N GLU A 45 -6.41 3.90 9.98
CA GLU A 45 -7.76 3.37 9.84
C GLU A 45 -8.56 4.05 8.72
N THR A 46 -8.25 5.31 8.41
CA THR A 46 -9.09 6.13 7.51
C THR A 46 -8.34 6.73 6.33
N ASP A 47 -7.01 6.80 6.38
CA ASP A 47 -6.18 7.32 5.31
C ASP A 47 -5.81 6.21 4.36
N ASN A 48 -6.46 6.23 3.19
CA ASN A 48 -6.30 5.22 2.17
C ASN A 48 -6.34 5.80 0.76
N PHE A 49 -5.82 4.99 -0.16
CA PHE A 49 -5.87 5.22 -1.59
C PHE A 49 -6.30 3.94 -2.28
N VAL A 50 -7.52 3.93 -2.79
CA VAL A 50 -8.12 2.78 -3.46
C VAL A 50 -8.01 2.99 -4.96
N LEU A 51 -7.43 2.01 -5.63
CA LEU A 51 -7.40 1.89 -7.10
C LEU A 51 -8.12 0.61 -7.48
N ASN A 52 -9.17 0.71 -8.29
CA ASN A 52 -9.97 -0.43 -8.71
C ASN A 52 -10.63 -0.17 -10.06
N GLU A 53 -10.35 -1.03 -11.03
CA GLU A 53 -10.99 -1.03 -12.36
C GLU A 53 -11.01 0.34 -13.05
N GLY A 54 -9.91 1.10 -12.95
CA GLY A 54 -9.79 2.42 -13.58
C GLY A 54 -10.40 3.59 -12.79
N SER A 55 -11.02 3.34 -11.64
CA SER A 55 -11.51 4.38 -10.73
C SER A 55 -10.68 4.46 -9.45
N PHE A 56 -10.62 5.65 -8.85
CA PHE A 56 -9.90 5.87 -7.59
C PHE A 56 -10.76 6.53 -6.51
N ASN A 57 -10.42 6.23 -5.26
CA ASN A 57 -10.85 6.98 -4.08
C ASN A 57 -9.64 7.27 -3.20
N TYR A 58 -9.58 8.47 -2.63
CA TYR A 58 -8.46 8.97 -1.86
C TYR A 58 -8.97 9.65 -0.60
N SER A 59 -8.28 9.41 0.50
CA SER A 59 -8.63 9.87 1.84
C SER A 59 -7.39 10.31 2.59
N LEU A 60 -7.41 11.54 3.13
CA LEU A 60 -6.37 12.03 4.05
C LEU A 60 -7.00 12.96 5.10
N GLU A 61 -7.16 12.49 6.33
CA GLU A 61 -7.82 13.19 7.43
C GLU A 61 -7.11 14.50 7.79
N ALA A 62 -5.79 14.44 7.92
CA ALA A 62 -4.95 15.56 8.35
C ALA A 62 -4.90 16.75 7.37
N LYS A 63 -5.45 16.58 6.16
CA LYS A 63 -5.53 17.61 5.13
C LYS A 63 -6.98 18.06 4.95
N ASP A 64 -7.54 18.68 5.99
CA ASP A 64 -8.93 19.18 6.02
C ASP A 64 -9.98 18.10 5.68
N ASN A 65 -9.77 16.86 6.13
CA ASN A 65 -10.60 15.71 5.77
C ASN A 65 -10.72 15.53 4.26
N LEU A 66 -9.61 15.63 3.53
CA LEU A 66 -9.57 15.48 2.09
C LEU A 66 -10.17 14.14 1.68
N ARG A 67 -11.28 14.20 0.94
CA ARG A 67 -11.85 13.07 0.21
C ARG A 67 -11.83 13.41 -1.27
N ALA A 68 -11.20 12.56 -2.05
CA ALA A 68 -11.13 12.72 -3.49
C ALA A 68 -11.52 11.44 -4.22
N SER A 69 -12.06 11.59 -5.41
CA SER A 69 -12.45 10.46 -6.25
C SER A 69 -12.49 10.84 -7.72
N GLY A 70 -12.45 9.83 -8.57
CA GLY A 70 -12.54 9.99 -10.02
C GLY A 70 -11.97 8.78 -10.73
N ASP A 71 -11.39 9.02 -11.89
CA ASP A 71 -10.84 7.98 -12.75
C ASP A 71 -9.32 8.13 -12.85
N TYR A 72 -8.63 7.05 -13.22
CA TYR A 72 -7.18 7.08 -13.39
C TYR A 72 -6.72 6.36 -14.65
N ILE A 73 -5.54 6.74 -15.10
CA ILE A 73 -4.76 6.01 -16.10
C ILE A 73 -3.39 5.73 -15.50
N TYR A 74 -2.95 4.48 -15.60
CA TYR A 74 -1.62 4.05 -15.20
C TYR A 74 -0.88 3.43 -16.40
N GLN A 75 0.23 4.03 -16.80
CA GLN A 75 1.08 3.52 -17.87
C GLN A 75 2.50 4.08 -17.74
N ASN A 76 3.53 3.28 -18.05
CA ASN A 76 4.94 3.72 -18.09
C ASN A 76 5.38 4.44 -16.81
N ASN A 77 5.06 3.88 -15.64
CA ASN A 77 5.36 4.47 -14.32
C ASN A 77 4.75 5.87 -14.11
N LEU A 78 3.71 6.23 -14.86
CA LEU A 78 2.95 7.47 -14.71
C LEU A 78 1.52 7.12 -14.31
N LEU A 79 1.09 7.64 -13.17
CA LEU A 79 -0.29 7.57 -12.70
C LEU A 79 -0.93 8.96 -12.85
N ILE A 80 -1.97 9.05 -13.67
CA ILE A 80 -2.73 10.28 -13.88
C ILE A 80 -4.10 10.10 -13.26
N LEU A 81 -4.45 10.99 -12.33
CA LEU A 81 -5.76 11.01 -11.67
C LEU A 81 -6.60 12.14 -12.25
N PHE A 82 -7.79 11.80 -12.74
CA PHE A 82 -8.81 12.71 -13.24
C PHE A 82 -9.90 12.86 -12.18
N TYR A 83 -9.89 13.98 -11.46
CA TYR A 83 -10.76 14.13 -10.31
C TYR A 83 -12.19 14.47 -10.74
N SER A 84 -13.13 13.67 -10.25
CA SER A 84 -14.55 14.05 -10.17
C SER A 84 -14.82 14.89 -8.91
N LYS A 85 -14.07 14.66 -7.83
CA LYS A 85 -14.11 15.41 -6.58
C LYS A 85 -12.71 15.56 -5.98
N PRO A 86 -12.28 16.78 -5.59
CA PRO A 86 -12.80 18.07 -6.03
C PRO A 86 -12.83 18.19 -7.57
N LYS A 87 -13.69 19.05 -8.12
CA LYS A 87 -13.81 19.22 -9.57
C LYS A 87 -12.57 19.89 -10.17
N ASP A 88 -12.42 19.73 -11.49
CA ASP A 88 -11.44 20.46 -12.32
C ASP A 88 -9.98 20.26 -11.89
N THR A 89 -9.65 19.09 -11.33
CA THR A 89 -8.29 18.75 -10.91
C THR A 89 -7.76 17.55 -11.67
N ILE A 90 -6.55 17.67 -12.20
CA ILE A 90 -5.77 16.55 -12.74
C ILE A 90 -4.47 16.50 -11.96
N ARG A 91 -4.11 15.34 -11.41
CA ARG A 91 -2.81 15.13 -10.77
C ARG A 91 -2.02 14.07 -11.52
N ARG A 92 -0.70 14.23 -11.50
CA ARG A 92 0.24 13.37 -12.21
C ARG A 92 1.32 12.94 -11.24
N TYR A 93 1.45 11.64 -11.06
CA TYR A 93 2.41 11.03 -10.15
C TYR A 93 3.36 10.15 -10.93
N HIS A 94 4.64 10.21 -10.57
CA HIS A 94 5.59 9.18 -10.95
C HIS A 94 5.54 8.04 -9.95
N ILE A 95 5.63 6.80 -10.44
CA ILE A 95 5.72 5.59 -9.65
C ILE A 95 7.20 5.29 -9.41
N GLU A 96 7.68 5.60 -8.22
CA GLU A 96 9.07 5.38 -7.81
C GLU A 96 9.30 3.92 -7.40
N GLU A 97 8.29 3.30 -6.77
CA GLU A 97 8.31 1.91 -6.36
C GLU A 97 6.91 1.30 -6.48
N LEU A 98 6.83 0.08 -7.03
CA LEU A 98 5.62 -0.72 -7.08
C LEU A 98 5.98 -2.19 -6.90
N THR A 99 5.53 -2.76 -5.78
CA THR A 99 5.67 -4.19 -5.44
C THR A 99 4.31 -4.76 -5.03
N ASP A 100 4.28 -6.01 -4.57
CA ASP A 100 3.05 -6.62 -4.05
C ASP A 100 2.53 -5.95 -2.77
N SER A 101 3.38 -5.27 -2.00
CA SER A 101 2.98 -4.65 -0.72
C SER A 101 3.36 -3.18 -0.61
N THR A 102 4.11 -2.62 -1.56
CA THR A 102 4.61 -1.24 -1.50
C THR A 102 4.21 -0.47 -2.74
N LEU A 103 3.73 0.76 -2.54
CA LEU A 103 3.55 1.75 -3.58
C LEU A 103 4.19 3.06 -3.11
N VAL A 104 5.04 3.65 -3.95
CA VAL A 104 5.63 4.97 -3.71
C VAL A 104 5.34 5.86 -4.92
N LEU A 105 4.62 6.95 -4.67
CA LEU A 105 4.30 7.98 -5.64
C LEU A 105 5.13 9.23 -5.37
N SER A 106 5.56 9.93 -6.42
CA SER A 106 6.17 11.26 -6.30
C SER A 106 5.41 12.32 -7.12
N GLU A 107 5.25 13.51 -6.55
CA GLU A 107 4.73 14.70 -7.23
C GLU A 107 5.32 15.96 -6.57
N ASN A 108 5.90 16.89 -7.35
CA ASN A 108 6.40 18.19 -6.88
C ASN A 108 7.27 18.12 -5.61
N ASN A 109 8.28 17.24 -5.57
CA ASN A 109 9.13 17.01 -4.40
C ASN A 109 8.36 16.54 -3.15
N VAL A 110 7.26 15.81 -3.33
CA VAL A 110 6.56 15.12 -2.24
C VAL A 110 6.47 13.65 -2.60
N ASN A 111 6.84 12.80 -1.65
CA ASN A 111 6.69 11.35 -1.73
C ASN A 111 5.46 10.93 -0.93
N TYR A 112 4.59 10.15 -1.56
CA TYR A 112 3.42 9.52 -0.93
C TYR A 112 3.70 8.02 -0.86
N LYS A 113 3.84 7.50 0.35
CA LYS A 113 4.20 6.11 0.59
C LYS A 113 2.99 5.35 1.09
N PHE A 114 2.85 4.15 0.57
CA PHE A 114 1.74 3.28 0.89
C PHE A 114 2.19 1.85 1.11
N THR A 115 1.40 1.14 1.91
CA THR A 115 1.49 -0.30 2.09
C THR A 115 0.18 -0.99 1.75
N TYR A 116 0.26 -2.25 1.35
CA TYR A 116 -0.88 -3.15 1.24
C TYR A 116 -0.68 -4.34 2.17
N VAL A 117 -1.69 -4.60 3.00
CA VAL A 117 -1.75 -5.79 3.85
C VAL A 117 -2.95 -6.61 3.39
N ASP A 118 -2.71 -7.85 2.99
CA ASP A 118 -3.78 -8.74 2.59
C ASP A 118 -4.65 -9.07 3.81
N LYS A 119 -5.97 -9.23 3.63
CA LYS A 119 -6.91 -9.44 4.75
C LYS A 119 -6.57 -10.70 5.56
N LYS A 120 -5.93 -11.67 4.93
CA LYS A 120 -5.46 -12.90 5.58
C LYS A 120 -4.29 -12.65 6.54
N ASP A 121 -3.44 -11.69 6.22
CA ASP A 121 -2.27 -11.32 7.01
C ASP A 121 -2.64 -10.31 8.11
N ALA A 122 -3.64 -9.46 7.88
CA ALA A 122 -4.20 -8.58 8.89
C ALA A 122 -4.76 -9.36 10.10
N ALA A 123 -5.32 -10.56 9.89
CA ALA A 123 -5.81 -11.43 10.96
C ALA A 123 -4.68 -12.00 11.85
N LEU A 124 -3.45 -12.09 11.34
CA LEU A 124 -2.29 -12.56 12.10
C LEU A 124 -1.67 -11.44 12.95
N LEU A 125 -1.98 -10.17 12.65
CA LEU A 125 -1.52 -9.00 13.41
C LEU A 125 -2.48 -8.64 14.58
N ILE A 126 -3.68 -9.21 14.61
CA ILE A 126 -4.71 -8.90 15.61
C ILE A 126 -4.56 -9.76 16.90
N ASP A 127 -3.76 -10.82 16.87
CA ASP A 127 -3.60 -11.74 18.02
C ASP A 127 -2.58 -11.29 19.08
N GLU A 128 -1.84 -10.19 18.87
CA GLU A 128 -0.85 -9.69 19.85
C GLU A 128 -1.30 -8.48 20.69
N ASN A 129 -2.52 -7.95 20.51
CA ASN A 129 -2.96 -6.75 21.26
C ASN A 129 -4.41 -6.80 21.76
N LYS A 130 -4.85 -7.93 22.32
CA LYS A 130 -6.00 -7.93 23.24
C LYS A 130 -5.51 -7.82 24.67
N THR A 131 -5.47 -6.58 25.15
CA THR A 131 -5.32 -6.24 26.56
C THR A 131 -6.49 -6.81 27.35
N ASP A 132 -6.14 -7.60 28.37
CA ASP A 132 -7.00 -7.89 29.51
C ASP A 132 -7.43 -6.57 30.19
N SER A 133 -8.74 -6.28 30.25
CA SER A 133 -9.36 -5.71 31.45
C SER A 133 -10.89 -5.67 31.37
N ALA A 134 -11.53 -6.63 32.04
CA ALA A 134 -12.73 -6.40 32.86
C ALA A 134 -12.91 -7.62 33.79
N ASN A 135 -12.79 -7.37 35.10
CA ASN A 135 -12.91 -8.29 36.23
C ASN A 135 -14.10 -9.27 36.16
N GLU A 136 -13.87 -10.54 36.53
CA GLU A 136 -14.58 -11.20 37.65
C GLU A 136 -13.70 -12.30 38.27
N THR A 137 -13.81 -12.39 39.60
CA THR A 137 -13.00 -13.14 40.55
C THR A 137 -13.02 -14.66 40.35
N THR A 138 -11.87 -15.31 40.19
CA THR A 138 -11.67 -16.68 40.69
C THR A 138 -10.21 -16.92 41.08
N LEU A 139 -10.03 -17.30 42.34
CA LEU A 139 -8.76 -17.64 42.98
C LEU A 139 -8.12 -18.86 42.30
N ILE A 140 -6.96 -18.71 41.64
CA ILE A 140 -6.03 -19.84 41.43
C ILE A 140 -4.59 -19.42 41.75
N GLN A 141 -4.05 -20.17 42.69
CA GLN A 141 -2.76 -20.11 43.36
C GLN A 141 -1.58 -20.24 42.38
N ALA A 142 -0.61 -19.33 42.47
CA ALA A 142 0.67 -19.48 41.77
C ALA A 142 1.47 -20.65 42.39
N SER A 143 1.66 -21.73 41.64
CA SER A 143 2.61 -22.78 42.01
C SER A 143 4.03 -22.23 41.90
N LYS A 144 4.71 -22.15 43.04
CA LYS A 144 6.16 -21.94 43.10
C LYS A 144 6.86 -23.15 42.47
N GLY A 145 7.67 -22.92 41.44
CA GLY A 145 8.82 -23.76 41.14
C GLY A 145 8.86 -24.34 39.73
N PHE A 146 9.91 -23.96 38.99
CA PHE A 146 10.76 -24.97 38.37
C PHE A 146 12.21 -24.59 38.69
N SER A 147 12.88 -25.48 39.42
CA SER A 147 14.32 -25.44 39.69
C SER A 147 15.02 -26.04 38.49
N VAL A 148 16.01 -25.34 37.94
CA VAL A 148 17.06 -25.97 37.13
C VAL A 148 18.40 -25.71 37.82
N GLN A 149 18.80 -26.69 38.62
CA GLN A 149 20.20 -26.93 38.95
C GLN A 149 20.76 -27.92 37.92
N SER A 150 22.09 -27.90 37.76
CA SER A 150 22.97 -28.85 37.06
C SER A 150 23.45 -28.35 35.68
N LEU A 151 24.76 -28.36 35.34
CA LEU A 151 25.96 -28.91 35.99
C LEU A 151 27.17 -28.01 35.67
#